data_AF-A0A2M9M305-F1
#
_entry.id   AF-A0A2M9M305-F1
#
_cell.length_a   1.000
_cell.length_b   1.000
_cell.length_c   1.000
_cell.angle_alpha   90.00
_cell.angle_beta   90.00
_cell.angle_gamma   90.00
#
_symmetry.space_group_name_H-M   'P 1'
#
loop_
_entity.id
_entity.type
_entity.pdbx_description
1 polymer ?
#
loop_
_entity_poly.entity_id
_entity_poly.type
_entity_poly.pdbx_seq_one_letter_code
_entity_poly.pdbx_strand_id
1 'polypeptide(L)'
;MQGTFNNGKPHYRCRYTAEYAKTTALDHPLTVYVREELILPALDKWIATTFAPGRLTTTLRALQEQATQSPDTTATAAARRMIAECDRRITQYRTALDAGANPQLVTTWINQAQTEKASAQQDLLATTTTHPEILTTEHIQHMVTVLGAITDRLLAASPERKRPLYEGFGLKLILDMQKRVVTVESQPSEACAYQECPRGDLNPHAR
;
A
#
# COMPACT_ATOMS: atom_id res chain seq x y z
N MET A 1 11.85 -24.93 -11.03
CA MET A 1 12.43 -25.35 -12.34
C MET A 1 13.81 -24.72 -12.49
N GLN A 2 14.65 -25.23 -13.39
CA GLN A 2 16.01 -24.73 -13.66
C GLN A 2 16.07 -24.08 -15.05
N GLY A 3 16.68 -22.90 -15.16
CA GLY A 3 16.93 -22.26 -16.45
C GLY A 3 17.99 -23.00 -17.27
N THR A 4 17.76 -23.14 -18.57
CA THR A 4 18.69 -23.79 -19.50
C THR A 4 18.56 -23.19 -20.90
N PHE A 5 19.60 -23.28 -21.71
CA PHE A 5 19.55 -22.90 -23.12
C PHE A 5 19.53 -24.16 -23.97
N ASN A 6 18.61 -24.21 -24.94
CA ASN A 6 18.55 -25.28 -25.93
C ASN A 6 18.42 -24.65 -27.32
N ASN A 7 19.31 -25.01 -28.24
CA ASN A 7 19.41 -24.44 -29.59
C ASN A 7 19.41 -22.90 -29.60
N GLY A 8 20.17 -22.29 -28.69
CA GLY A 8 20.27 -20.82 -28.58
C GLY A 8 19.04 -20.12 -28.00
N LYS A 9 18.05 -20.88 -27.50
CA LYS A 9 16.82 -20.31 -26.93
C LYS A 9 16.66 -20.64 -25.44
N PRO A 10 16.15 -19.70 -24.62
CA PRO A 10 15.91 -19.92 -23.20
C PRO A 10 14.75 -20.91 -22.96
N HIS A 11 14.97 -21.83 -22.03
CA HIS A 11 14.02 -22.84 -21.59
C HIS A 11 14.04 -22.99 -20.06
N TYR A 12 12.91 -23.42 -19.52
CA TYR A 12 12.80 -23.90 -18.15
C TYR A 12 12.72 -25.42 -18.15
N ARG A 13 13.62 -26.07 -17.39
CA ARG A 13 13.66 -27.51 -17.23
C ARG A 13 13.20 -27.92 -15.84
N CYS A 14 12.28 -28.86 -15.77
CA CYS A 14 12.05 -29.66 -14.57
C CYS A 14 12.64 -31.06 -14.79
N ARG A 15 13.44 -31.56 -13.85
CA ARG A 15 14.02 -32.91 -13.93
C ARG A 15 13.94 -33.60 -12.58
N TYR A 16 13.39 -34.80 -12.56
CA TYR A 16 13.47 -35.75 -11.45
C TYR A 16 14.46 -36.87 -11.75
N THR A 17 15.00 -37.51 -10.71
CA THR A 17 15.83 -38.71 -10.86
C THR A 17 14.95 -39.93 -11.07
N ALA A 18 15.49 -40.95 -11.74
CA ALA A 18 14.76 -42.21 -11.95
C ALA A 18 14.41 -42.92 -10.62
N GLU A 19 15.23 -42.74 -9.59
CA GLU A 19 14.97 -43.26 -8.25
C GLU A 19 13.76 -42.59 -7.59
N TYR A 20 13.61 -41.27 -7.75
CA TYR A 20 12.47 -40.51 -7.23
C TYR A 20 11.13 -40.93 -7.87
N ALA A 21 11.16 -41.24 -9.17
CA ALA A 21 9.97 -41.70 -9.91
C ALA A 21 9.53 -43.13 -9.54
N LYS A 22 10.37 -43.91 -8.86
CA LYS A 22 10.00 -45.26 -8.37
C LYS A 22 9.18 -45.20 -7.09
N THR A 23 9.37 -44.17 -6.27
CA THR A 23 8.71 -44.03 -4.96
C THR A 23 7.48 -43.13 -5.00
N THR A 24 7.36 -42.31 -6.04
CA THR A 24 6.30 -41.30 -6.17
C THR A 24 5.74 -41.34 -7.59
N ALA A 25 4.42 -41.44 -7.73
CA ALA A 25 3.77 -41.29 -9.03
C ALA A 25 3.98 -39.86 -9.55
N LEU A 26 4.51 -39.73 -10.77
CA LEU A 26 4.74 -38.45 -11.42
C LEU A 26 3.64 -38.19 -12.44
N ASP A 27 3.09 -36.98 -12.42
CA ASP A 27 2.08 -36.53 -13.38
C ASP A 27 2.65 -36.07 -14.73
N HIS A 28 3.96 -36.25 -14.94
CA HIS A 28 4.64 -35.87 -16.17
C HIS A 28 5.94 -36.68 -16.35
N PRO A 29 6.54 -36.68 -17.55
CA PRO A 29 7.81 -37.36 -17.78
C PRO A 29 8.94 -36.88 -16.85
N LEU A 30 9.95 -37.72 -16.65
CA LEU A 30 11.11 -37.47 -15.78
C LEU A 30 11.82 -36.14 -16.06
N THR A 31 11.83 -35.71 -17.32
CA THR A 31 12.35 -34.40 -17.72
C THR A 31 11.33 -33.70 -18.58
N VAL A 32 11.01 -32.45 -18.23
CA VAL A 32 10.16 -31.59 -19.04
C VAL A 32 10.87 -30.28 -19.33
N TYR A 33 10.71 -29.81 -20.56
CA TYR A 33 11.22 -28.53 -21.03
C TYR A 33 10.05 -27.63 -21.41
N VAL A 34 10.15 -26.37 -20.99
CA VAL A 34 9.18 -25.33 -21.31
C VAL A 34 9.93 -24.20 -21.99
N ARG A 35 9.47 -23.80 -23.18
CA ARG A 35 10.05 -22.70 -23.93
C ARG A 35 9.63 -21.39 -23.28
N GLU A 36 10.59 -20.55 -22.94
CA GLU A 36 10.31 -19.23 -22.33
C GLU A 36 9.51 -18.34 -23.29
N GLU A 37 9.84 -18.38 -24.59
CA GLU A 37 9.17 -17.58 -25.63
C GLU A 37 7.66 -17.88 -25.77
N LEU A 38 7.17 -19.01 -25.25
CA LEU A 38 5.74 -19.34 -25.24
C LEU A 38 5.02 -18.78 -24.00
N ILE A 39 5.76 -18.49 -22.92
CA ILE A 39 5.20 -17.98 -21.67
C ILE A 39 5.20 -16.45 -21.68
N LEU A 40 6.33 -15.83 -22.04
CA LEU A 40 6.52 -14.39 -21.87
C LEU A 40 5.46 -13.52 -22.56
N PRO A 41 5.04 -13.79 -23.82
CA PRO A 41 4.03 -12.95 -24.46
C PRO A 41 2.68 -12.94 -23.73
N ALA A 42 2.27 -14.10 -23.21
CA ALA A 42 1.03 -14.22 -22.44
C ALA A 42 1.17 -13.56 -21.06
N LEU A 43 2.32 -13.73 -20.42
CA LEU A 43 2.65 -13.09 -19.15
C LEU A 43 2.66 -11.56 -19.28
N ASP A 44 3.33 -11.02 -20.30
CA ASP A 44 3.42 -9.59 -20.56
C ASP A 44 2.05 -8.98 -20.83
N LYS A 45 1.22 -9.67 -21.62
CA LYS A 45 -0.15 -9.25 -21.87
C LYS A 45 -0.97 -9.23 -20.57
N TRP A 46 -0.78 -10.22 -19.70
CA TRP A 46 -1.45 -10.26 -18.40
C TRP A 46 -1.00 -9.09 -17.51
N ILE A 47 0.31 -8.83 -17.38
CA ILE A 47 0.83 -7.69 -16.61
C ILE A 47 0.30 -6.36 -17.18
N ALA A 48 0.30 -6.23 -18.51
CA ALA A 48 -0.26 -5.08 -19.23
C ALA A 48 -1.72 -4.80 -18.86
N THR A 49 -2.53 -5.84 -18.60
CA THR A 49 -3.93 -5.61 -18.19
C THR A 49 -4.05 -4.86 -16.88
N THR A 50 -3.09 -5.01 -15.95
CA THR A 50 -3.07 -4.29 -14.68
C THR A 50 -2.91 -2.78 -14.88
N PHE A 51 -2.19 -2.37 -15.92
CA PHE A 51 -1.97 -0.97 -16.30
C PHE A 51 -2.95 -0.45 -17.35
N ALA A 52 -4.01 -1.22 -17.65
CA ALA A 52 -5.04 -0.76 -18.56
C ALA A 52 -5.69 0.54 -18.04
N PRO A 53 -5.84 1.59 -18.86
CA PRO A 53 -6.31 2.91 -18.40
C PRO A 53 -7.62 2.86 -17.60
N GLY A 54 -8.56 2.00 -18.01
CA GLY A 54 -9.82 1.80 -17.28
C GLY A 54 -9.64 1.22 -15.88
N ARG A 55 -8.73 0.25 -15.70
CA ARG A 55 -8.43 -0.32 -14.37
C ARG A 55 -7.69 0.67 -13.49
N LEU A 56 -6.70 1.39 -14.04
CA LEU A 56 -5.97 2.43 -13.33
C LEU A 56 -6.91 3.53 -12.82
N THR A 57 -7.83 3.99 -13.67
CA THR A 57 -8.84 5.00 -13.29
C THR A 57 -9.69 4.51 -12.13
N THR A 58 -10.18 3.28 -12.19
CA THR A 58 -10.99 2.68 -11.12
C THR A 58 -10.21 2.56 -9.82
N THR A 59 -8.98 2.04 -9.85
CA THR A 59 -8.15 1.88 -8.65
C THR A 59 -7.78 3.23 -8.02
N LEU A 60 -7.37 4.21 -8.84
CA LEU A 60 -7.00 5.53 -8.34
C LEU A 60 -8.19 6.29 -7.76
N ARG A 61 -9.39 6.14 -8.35
CA ARG A 61 -10.62 6.71 -7.78
C ARG A 61 -10.98 6.04 -6.46
N ALA A 62 -10.86 4.71 -6.36
CA ALA A 62 -11.09 4.01 -5.10
C ALA A 62 -10.10 4.48 -4.00
N LEU A 63 -8.83 4.72 -4.34
CA LEU A 63 -7.85 5.30 -3.43
C LEU A 63 -8.21 6.73 -3.01
N GLN A 64 -8.65 7.57 -3.94
CA GLN A 64 -9.13 8.92 -3.66
C GLN A 64 -10.34 8.91 -2.70
N GLU A 65 -11.30 8.01 -2.94
CA GLU A 65 -12.47 7.82 -2.09
C GLU A 65 -12.07 7.37 -0.68
N GLN A 66 -11.15 6.40 -0.54
CA GLN A 66 -10.64 5.96 0.76
C GLN A 66 -9.85 7.04 1.50
N ALA A 67 -9.05 7.83 0.79
CA ALA A 67 -8.33 8.96 1.39
C ALA A 67 -9.31 9.99 1.94
N THR A 68 -10.39 10.28 1.20
CA THR A 68 -11.44 11.23 1.60
C THR A 68 -12.33 10.68 2.72
N GLN A 69 -12.55 9.37 2.76
CA GLN A 69 -13.36 8.69 3.78
C GLN A 69 -12.57 8.30 5.03
N SER A 70 -11.25 8.48 5.04
CA SER A 70 -10.45 8.21 6.22
C SER A 70 -10.95 9.12 7.36
N PRO A 71 -11.56 8.55 8.41
CA PRO A 71 -12.14 9.36 9.47
C PRO A 71 -11.04 10.20 10.12
N ASP A 72 -11.42 11.34 10.71
CA ASP A 72 -10.60 12.02 11.70
C ASP A 72 -9.98 10.92 12.59
N THR A 73 -8.66 10.79 12.53
CA THR A 73 -7.92 9.90 13.41
C THR A 73 -8.40 10.10 14.84
N THR A 74 -8.36 9.06 15.68
CA THR A 74 -8.72 9.20 17.11
C THR A 74 -8.00 10.39 17.77
N ALA A 75 -6.78 10.69 17.32
CA ALA A 75 -5.99 11.86 17.70
C ALA A 75 -6.63 13.20 17.26
N THR A 76 -7.06 13.37 16.01
CA THR A 76 -7.74 14.60 15.55
C THR A 76 -9.09 14.80 16.26
N ALA A 77 -9.86 13.73 16.45
CA ALA A 77 -11.12 13.79 17.20
C ALA A 77 -10.89 14.17 18.67
N ALA A 78 -9.85 13.63 19.31
CA ALA A 78 -9.48 13.98 20.69
C ALA A 78 -9.02 15.43 20.82
N ALA A 79 -8.17 15.91 19.89
CA ALA A 79 -7.71 17.30 19.86
C ALA A 79 -8.87 18.30 19.71
N ARG A 80 -9.83 18.02 18.81
CA ARG A 80 -11.04 18.86 18.66
C ARG A 80 -11.92 18.88 19.91
N ARG A 81 -12.08 17.72 20.59
CA ARG A 81 -12.82 17.65 21.86
C ARG A 81 -12.14 18.48 22.96
N MET A 82 -10.80 18.42 23.04
CA MET A 82 -10.05 19.20 24.01
C MET A 82 -10.20 20.71 23.78
N ILE A 83 -10.13 21.16 22.52
CA ILE A 83 -10.35 22.57 22.16
C ILE A 83 -11.75 23.03 22.59
N ALA A 84 -12.79 22.24 22.30
CA ALA A 84 -14.17 22.57 22.66
C ALA A 84 -14.36 22.64 24.19
N GLU A 85 -13.72 21.75 24.95
CA GLU A 85 -13.78 21.77 26.41
C GLU A 85 -13.04 22.98 27.00
N CYS A 86 -11.88 23.35 26.47
CA CYS A 86 -11.18 24.58 26.85
C CYS A 86 -12.05 25.83 26.58
N ASP A 87 -12.72 25.91 25.43
CA ASP A 87 -13.61 27.02 25.09
C ASP A 87 -14.83 27.11 26.03
N ARG A 88 -15.38 25.96 26.42
CA ARG A 88 -16.46 25.88 27.41
C ARG A 88 -15.99 26.40 28.78
N ARG A 89 -14.82 25.97 29.25
CA ARG A 89 -14.23 26.40 30.52
C ARG A 89 -13.93 27.90 30.52
N ILE A 90 -13.34 28.44 29.45
CA ILE A 90 -13.05 29.89 29.34
C ILE A 90 -14.34 30.70 29.44
N THR A 91 -15.42 30.26 28.77
CA THR A 91 -16.72 30.94 28.82
C THR A 91 -17.32 30.92 30.25
N GLN A 92 -17.21 29.79 30.95
CA GLN A 92 -17.64 29.66 32.34
C GLN A 92 -16.84 30.55 33.29
N TYR A 93 -15.52 30.61 33.13
CA TYR A 93 -14.65 31.47 33.94
C TYR A 93 -14.97 32.96 33.74
N ARG A 94 -15.28 33.39 32.50
CA ARG A 94 -15.74 34.76 32.22
C ARG A 94 -17.06 35.07 32.94
N THR A 95 -18.02 34.16 32.88
CA THR A 95 -19.31 34.32 33.58
C THR A 95 -19.13 34.42 35.09
N ALA A 96 -18.20 33.64 35.67
CA ALA A 96 -17.87 33.71 37.09
C ALA A 96 -17.20 35.04 37.48
N LEU A 97 -16.37 35.61 36.59
CA LEU A 97 -15.78 36.94 36.79
C LEU A 97 -16.86 38.03 36.83
N ASP A 98 -17.82 37.97 35.89
CA ASP A 98 -18.94 38.91 35.83
C ASP A 98 -19.85 38.80 37.07
N ALA A 99 -19.92 37.61 37.69
CA ALA A 99 -20.64 37.36 38.93
C ALA A 99 -19.88 37.76 40.22
N GLY A 100 -18.68 38.36 40.10
CA GLY A 100 -17.90 38.88 41.23
C GLY A 100 -16.85 37.94 41.82
N ALA A 101 -16.44 36.89 41.10
CA ALA A 101 -15.31 36.05 41.52
C ALA A 101 -13.98 36.82 41.54
N ASN A 102 -13.00 36.33 42.33
CA ASN A 102 -11.69 36.97 42.45
C ASN A 102 -10.98 37.07 41.08
N PRO A 103 -10.70 38.29 40.58
CA PRO A 103 -10.11 38.49 39.25
C PRO A 103 -8.73 37.82 39.06
N GLN A 104 -7.92 37.73 40.13
CA GLN A 104 -6.58 37.13 40.05
C GLN A 104 -6.65 35.61 39.83
N LEU A 105 -7.59 34.93 40.51
CA LEU A 105 -7.79 33.49 40.34
C LEU A 105 -8.38 33.16 38.97
N VAL A 106 -9.37 33.94 38.52
CA VAL A 106 -10.00 33.73 37.21
C VAL A 106 -9.01 33.97 36.07
N THR A 107 -8.18 35.01 36.16
CA THR A 107 -7.14 35.28 35.15
C THR A 107 -6.15 34.10 35.03
N THR A 108 -5.76 33.52 36.17
CA THR A 108 -4.86 32.36 36.21
C THR A 108 -5.49 31.15 35.49
N TRP A 109 -6.76 30.84 35.75
CA TRP A 109 -7.45 29.73 35.09
C TRP A 109 -7.70 29.96 33.60
N ILE A 110 -7.98 31.20 33.19
CA ILE A 110 -8.12 31.56 31.78
C ILE A 110 -6.80 31.33 31.04
N ASN A 111 -5.68 31.80 31.60
CA ASN A 111 -4.36 31.62 31.00
C ASN A 111 -3.98 30.13 30.87
N GLN A 112 -4.31 29.33 31.89
CA GLN A 112 -4.10 27.89 31.86
C GLN A 112 -4.93 27.22 30.75
N ALA A 113 -6.24 27.52 30.67
CA ALA A 113 -7.11 26.96 29.64
C ALA A 113 -6.73 27.42 28.21
N GLN A 114 -6.20 28.64 28.06
CA GLN A 114 -5.67 29.14 26.78
C GLN A 114 -4.40 28.40 26.36
N THR A 115 -3.52 28.08 27.31
CA THR A 115 -2.29 27.29 27.06
C THR A 115 -2.64 25.87 26.61
N GLU A 116 -3.58 25.22 27.30
CA GLU A 116 -4.09 23.90 26.92
C GLU A 116 -4.74 23.90 25.53
N LYS A 117 -5.54 24.93 25.23
CA LYS A 117 -6.13 25.13 23.89
C LYS A 117 -5.06 25.27 22.81
N ALA A 118 -4.02 26.08 23.06
CA ALA A 118 -2.94 26.29 22.10
C ALA A 118 -2.18 24.99 21.81
N SER A 119 -1.90 24.17 22.83
CA SER A 119 -1.30 22.83 22.64
C SER A 119 -2.18 21.93 21.79
N ALA A 120 -3.47 21.83 22.10
CA ALA A 120 -4.40 20.99 21.34
C ALA A 120 -4.57 21.46 19.89
N GLN A 121 -4.47 22.76 19.63
CA GLN A 121 -4.44 23.32 18.27
C GLN A 121 -3.17 22.95 17.51
N GLN A 122 -2.01 22.95 18.17
CA GLN A 122 -0.75 22.48 17.57
C GLN A 122 -0.80 20.99 17.22
N ASP A 123 -1.34 20.15 18.11
CA ASP A 123 -1.53 18.72 17.86
C ASP A 123 -2.45 18.46 16.66
N LEU A 124 -3.53 19.25 16.54
CA LEU A 124 -4.44 19.17 15.42
C LEU A 124 -3.76 19.54 14.08
N LEU A 125 -2.95 20.59 14.08
CA LEU A 125 -2.19 21.03 12.90
C LEU A 125 -1.14 19.99 12.48
N ALA A 126 -0.40 19.43 13.42
CA ALA A 126 0.58 18.37 13.17
C ALA A 126 -0.07 17.13 12.54
N THR A 127 -1.26 16.75 13.04
CA THR A 127 -1.99 15.59 12.53
C THR A 127 -2.59 15.85 11.15
N THR A 128 -3.02 17.08 10.86
CA THR A 128 -3.64 17.46 9.58
C THR A 128 -2.60 17.65 8.46
N THR A 129 -1.39 18.10 8.79
CA THR A 129 -0.28 18.27 7.84
C THR A 129 0.24 16.93 7.31
N THR A 130 -0.08 15.83 8.00
CA THR A 130 0.28 14.46 7.61
C THR A 130 -0.75 13.82 6.68
N HIS A 131 -1.72 14.58 6.15
CA HIS A 131 -2.58 14.06 5.08
C HIS A 131 -1.83 14.16 3.74
N PRO A 132 -1.69 13.06 2.97
CA PRO A 132 -1.12 13.15 1.64
C PRO A 132 -1.96 14.12 0.79
N GLU A 133 -1.29 14.85 -0.09
CA GLU A 133 -1.91 15.74 -1.09
C GLU A 133 -3.16 15.08 -1.68
N ILE A 134 -4.31 15.76 -1.56
CA ILE A 134 -5.60 15.23 -2.02
C ILE A 134 -5.43 14.84 -3.48
N LEU A 135 -5.61 13.55 -3.79
CA LEU A 135 -5.49 13.03 -5.15
C LEU A 135 -6.59 13.68 -6.00
N THR A 136 -6.27 14.71 -6.80
CA THR A 136 -7.26 15.44 -7.62
C THR A 136 -7.60 14.66 -8.89
N THR A 137 -8.70 15.02 -9.55
CA THR A 137 -9.09 14.41 -10.83
C THR A 137 -8.00 14.59 -11.90
N GLU A 138 -7.36 15.75 -11.94
CA GLU A 138 -6.26 16.06 -12.86
C GLU A 138 -5.04 15.18 -12.56
N HIS A 139 -4.69 14.97 -11.29
CA HIS A 139 -3.63 14.06 -10.89
C HIS A 139 -3.93 12.62 -11.30
N ILE A 140 -5.18 12.15 -11.13
CA ILE A 140 -5.59 10.82 -11.59
C ILE A 140 -5.42 10.69 -13.11
N GLN A 141 -5.89 11.66 -13.89
CA GLN A 141 -5.75 11.62 -15.36
C GLN A 141 -4.29 11.61 -15.81
N HIS A 142 -3.44 12.40 -15.15
CA HIS A 142 -2.01 12.41 -15.41
C HIS A 142 -1.37 11.05 -15.10
N MET A 143 -1.66 10.48 -13.93
CA MET A 143 -1.15 9.17 -13.52
C MET A 143 -1.62 8.06 -14.48
N VAL A 144 -2.89 8.07 -14.88
CA VAL A 144 -3.42 7.11 -15.87
C VAL A 144 -2.67 7.21 -17.20
N THR A 145 -2.35 8.42 -17.65
CA THR A 145 -1.60 8.64 -18.89
C THR A 145 -0.17 8.10 -18.78
N VAL A 146 0.54 8.48 -17.72
CA VAL A 146 1.94 8.08 -17.49
C VAL A 146 2.06 6.56 -17.31
N LEU A 147 1.21 5.97 -16.46
CA LEU A 147 1.23 4.54 -16.17
C LEU A 147 0.69 3.72 -17.36
N GLY A 148 -0.32 4.23 -18.07
CA GLY A 148 -0.86 3.58 -19.26
C GLY A 148 0.19 3.43 -20.37
N ALA A 149 1.04 4.44 -20.56
CA ALA A 149 2.14 4.40 -21.53
C ALA A 149 3.23 3.35 -21.20
N ILE A 150 3.26 2.83 -19.97
CA ILE A 150 4.16 1.73 -19.60
C ILE A 150 3.75 0.43 -20.30
N THR A 151 2.45 0.25 -20.59
CA THR A 151 1.92 -0.94 -21.24
C THR A 151 2.58 -1.21 -22.58
N ASP A 152 2.63 -0.19 -23.45
CA ASP A 152 3.22 -0.33 -24.79
C ASP A 152 4.73 -0.59 -24.71
N ARG A 153 5.40 0.10 -23.78
CA ARG A 153 6.84 -0.08 -23.53
C ARG A 153 7.16 -1.48 -23.00
N LEU A 154 6.32 -2.02 -22.13
CA LEU A 154 6.44 -3.37 -21.62
C LEU A 154 6.30 -4.39 -22.74
N LEU A 155 5.28 -4.26 -23.59
CA LEU A 155 5.05 -5.19 -24.69
C LEU A 155 6.18 -5.15 -25.73
N ALA A 156 6.74 -3.97 -26.00
CA ALA A 156 7.82 -3.78 -26.98
C ALA A 156 9.24 -4.08 -26.47
N ALA A 157 9.47 -4.18 -25.16
CA ALA A 157 10.80 -4.41 -24.60
C ALA A 157 11.33 -5.83 -24.93
N SER A 158 12.66 -6.00 -24.89
CA SER A 158 13.27 -7.34 -24.96
C SER A 158 13.15 -8.06 -23.60
N PRO A 159 13.13 -9.40 -23.56
CA PRO A 159 13.03 -10.16 -22.30
C PRO A 159 14.04 -9.77 -21.23
N GLU A 160 15.28 -9.49 -21.62
CA GLU A 160 16.38 -9.13 -20.71
C GLU A 160 16.10 -7.82 -19.97
N ARG A 161 15.43 -6.88 -20.65
CA ARG A 161 15.02 -5.59 -20.08
C ARG A 161 13.80 -5.71 -19.17
N LYS A 162 12.99 -6.76 -19.32
CA LYS A 162 11.80 -7.02 -18.49
C LYS A 162 12.13 -7.74 -17.19
N ARG A 163 13.28 -8.40 -17.10
CA ARG A 163 13.69 -9.17 -15.92
C ARG A 163 13.59 -8.40 -14.60
N PRO A 164 14.11 -7.16 -14.45
CA PRO A 164 13.96 -6.41 -13.20
C PRO A 164 12.51 -6.13 -12.82
N LEU A 165 11.63 -5.96 -13.82
CA LEU A 165 10.20 -5.76 -13.60
C LEU A 165 9.54 -7.04 -13.06
N TYR A 166 9.84 -8.19 -13.66
CA TYR A 166 9.35 -9.48 -13.18
C TYR A 166 9.82 -9.80 -11.76
N GLU A 167 11.07 -9.45 -11.44
CA GLU A 167 11.63 -9.55 -10.09
C GLU A 167 10.89 -8.63 -9.11
N GLY A 168 10.64 -7.38 -9.48
CA GLY A 168 9.87 -6.43 -8.66
C GLY A 168 8.43 -6.87 -8.39
N PHE A 169 7.79 -7.55 -9.35
CA PHE A 169 6.46 -8.16 -9.16
C PHE A 169 6.48 -9.43 -8.32
N GLY A 170 7.66 -9.96 -7.97
CA GLY A 170 7.81 -11.22 -7.25
C GLY A 170 7.01 -12.35 -7.88
N LEU A 171 7.18 -12.53 -9.20
CA LEU A 171 6.38 -13.49 -9.96
C LEU A 171 6.80 -14.93 -9.62
N LYS A 172 5.80 -15.75 -9.31
CA LYS A 172 5.93 -17.21 -9.13
C LYS A 172 5.06 -17.92 -10.16
N LEU A 173 5.69 -18.73 -10.99
CA LEU A 173 5.02 -19.49 -12.04
C LEU A 173 4.91 -20.97 -11.62
N ILE A 174 3.70 -21.51 -11.68
CA ILE A 174 3.39 -22.90 -11.34
C ILE A 174 2.88 -23.57 -12.60
N LEU A 175 3.54 -24.65 -13.02
CA LEU A 175 3.17 -25.38 -14.23
C LEU A 175 2.45 -26.68 -13.89
N ASP A 176 1.21 -26.79 -14.34
CA ASP A 176 0.44 -28.04 -14.39
C ASP A 176 0.66 -28.69 -15.76
N MET A 177 1.37 -29.82 -15.78
CA MET A 177 1.70 -30.52 -17.02
C MET A 177 0.56 -31.35 -17.60
N GLN A 178 -0.38 -31.79 -16.77
CA GLN A 178 -1.56 -32.56 -17.22
C GLN A 178 -2.45 -31.66 -18.05
N LYS A 179 -2.70 -30.45 -17.55
CA LYS A 179 -3.50 -29.44 -18.24
C LYS A 179 -2.71 -28.60 -19.23
N ARG A 180 -1.38 -28.65 -19.15
CA ARG A 180 -0.44 -27.77 -19.89
C ARG A 180 -0.76 -26.29 -19.64
N VAL A 181 -0.98 -25.95 -18.39
CA VAL A 181 -1.33 -24.58 -17.94
C VAL A 181 -0.24 -24.05 -17.02
N VAL A 182 0.18 -22.82 -17.26
CA VAL A 182 1.02 -22.06 -16.34
C VAL A 182 0.13 -21.11 -15.55
N THR A 183 0.09 -21.29 -14.24
CA THR A 183 -0.51 -20.35 -13.30
C THR A 183 0.54 -19.36 -12.86
N VAL A 184 0.20 -18.07 -12.88
CA VAL A 184 1.07 -16.97 -12.45
C VAL A 184 0.53 -16.41 -11.15
N GLU A 185 1.37 -16.39 -10.12
CA GLU A 185 1.14 -15.69 -8.86
C GLU A 185 2.09 -14.48 -8.82
N SER A 186 1.60 -13.32 -8.36
CA SER A 186 2.43 -12.14 -8.11
C SER A 186 2.40 -11.81 -6.64
N GLN A 187 3.59 -11.68 -6.06
CA GLN A 187 3.81 -11.26 -4.69
C GLN A 187 4.84 -10.14 -4.72
N PRO A 188 4.44 -8.90 -5.08
CA PRO A 188 5.36 -7.79 -5.10
C PRO A 188 5.99 -7.65 -3.72
N SER A 189 7.32 -7.51 -3.67
CA SER A 189 8.04 -7.33 -2.41
C SER A 189 7.43 -6.15 -1.64
N GLU A 190 7.22 -6.30 -0.34
CA GLU A 190 6.68 -5.27 0.58
C GLU A 190 7.63 -4.06 0.75
N ALA A 191 8.26 -3.56 -0.32
CA ALA A 191 9.04 -2.34 -0.31
C ALA A 191 8.21 -1.09 0.04
N CYS A 192 6.88 -1.23 0.17
CA CYS A 192 5.96 -0.21 0.69
C CYS A 192 5.72 -0.31 2.21
N ALA A 193 6.38 -1.20 2.94
CA ALA A 193 6.31 -1.28 4.41
C ALA A 193 7.22 -0.26 5.12
N TYR A 194 7.63 0.83 4.45
CA TYR A 194 8.20 2.00 5.13
C TYR A 194 7.07 2.86 5.71
N GLN A 195 6.50 2.39 6.82
CA GLN A 195 6.32 3.20 8.01
C GLN A 195 5.89 2.27 9.15
N GLU A 196 6.66 2.32 10.22
CA GLU A 196 6.36 1.72 11.52
C GLU A 196 4.87 1.87 11.81
N CYS A 197 4.16 0.75 11.89
CA CYS A 197 2.86 0.73 12.54
C CYS A 197 3.19 0.74 14.04
N PRO A 198 2.99 1.85 14.79
CA PRO A 198 3.22 1.84 16.21
C PRO A 198 2.04 1.08 16.82
N ARG A 199 2.13 -0.25 16.82
CA ARG A 199 1.36 -1.04 17.78
C ARG A 199 1.91 -0.66 19.14
N GLY A 200 1.28 0.34 19.75
CA GLY A 200 1.48 0.66 21.15
C GLY A 200 1.34 -0.63 21.95
N ASP A 201 2.37 -0.92 22.73
CA ASP A 201 2.36 -2.00 23.70
C ASP A 201 1.27 -1.68 24.74
N LEU A 202 0.06 -2.20 24.51
CA LEU A 202 -1.00 -2.23 25.50
C LEU A 202 -0.69 -3.36 26.48
N ASN A 203 0.30 -3.14 27.33
CA ASN A 203 0.53 -3.98 28.49
C ASN A 203 0.14 -3.20 29.76
N PRO A 204 -1.07 -3.42 30.33
CA PRO A 204 -1.53 -2.69 31.52
C PRO A 204 -0.91 -3.19 32.83
N HIS A 205 0.14 -4.02 32.79
CA HIS A 205 0.77 -4.61 33.98
C HIS A 205 2.30 -4.67 33.86
N ALA A 206 2.97 -3.53 33.91
CA ALA A 206 4.35 -3.46 34.38
C ALA A 206 4.32 -2.88 35.80
N ARG A 207 4.48 -3.77 36.80
CA ARG A 207 4.78 -3.43 38.19
C ARG A 207 6.29 -3.39 38.36
#